data_AF-A0A4Q6AQW9-F1
#
_entry.id   AF-A0A4Q6AQW9-F1
#
_cell.length_a   1.000
_cell.length_b   1.000
_cell.length_c   1.000
_cell.angle_alpha   90.00
_cell.angle_beta   90.00
_cell.angle_gamma   90.00
#
_symmetry.space_group_name_H-M   'P 1'
#
loop_
_entity.id
_entity.type
_entity.pdbx_description
1 polymer ?
#
loop_
_entity_poly.entity_id
_entity_poly.type
_entity_poly.pdbx_seq_one_letter_code
_entity_poly.pdbx_strand_id
1 'polypeptide(L)'
;MQVIIAGLLLLIAFTSGAQLSKHGPPCGGMDILEVGVHIKGQKVLQYNGMRYSEISANLLRQGFTVALADSSHKVKWFLIDYEGSSGAKEFPIFGTKATAKNAAFIKAIKPGDQLSLECINIQEAGVTNLSTNFRIIVTN
;
A
#
# COMPACT_ATOMS: atom_id res chain seq x y z
N MET A 1 -38.24 -53.29 14.53
CA MET A 1 -37.58 -52.22 15.32
C MET A 1 -37.03 -51.20 14.34
N GLN A 2 -37.66 -50.03 14.25
CA GLN A 2 -37.10 -48.84 13.63
C GLN A 2 -36.06 -48.24 14.60
N VAL A 3 -34.93 -47.77 14.08
CA VAL A 3 -34.11 -46.75 14.73
C VAL A 3 -33.78 -45.70 13.68
N ILE A 4 -34.11 -44.46 14.02
CA ILE A 4 -34.02 -43.25 13.20
C ILE A 4 -32.97 -42.33 13.86
N ILE A 5 -32.04 -41.84 13.02
CA ILE A 5 -31.28 -40.56 13.05
C ILE A 5 -30.28 -40.29 14.18
N ALA A 6 -29.02 -40.03 13.78
CA ALA A 6 -28.31 -38.74 13.92
C ALA A 6 -26.92 -38.92 13.26
N GLY A 7 -26.54 -38.23 12.20
CA GLY A 7 -26.64 -36.80 12.01
C GLY A 7 -25.36 -36.12 12.48
N LEU A 8 -24.24 -36.32 11.77
CA LEU A 8 -23.06 -35.45 11.89
C LEU A 8 -22.27 -35.42 10.57
N LEU A 9 -22.84 -34.77 9.56
CA LEU A 9 -22.07 -34.27 8.42
C LEU A 9 -21.28 -33.06 8.90
N LEU A 10 -20.04 -33.29 9.32
CA LEU A 10 -19.08 -32.25 9.64
C LEU A 10 -18.65 -31.58 8.32
N LEU A 11 -19.47 -30.66 7.82
CA LEU A 11 -19.11 -29.75 6.75
C LEU A 11 -18.10 -28.75 7.31
N ILE A 12 -16.82 -29.15 7.33
CA ILE A 12 -15.74 -28.21 7.52
C ILE A 12 -15.64 -27.41 6.21
N ALA A 13 -16.41 -26.33 6.12
CA ALA A 13 -16.22 -25.32 5.12
C ALA A 13 -14.89 -24.61 5.42
N PHE A 14 -13.80 -25.15 4.89
CA PHE A 14 -12.57 -24.39 4.71
C PHE A 14 -12.90 -23.30 3.69
N THR A 15 -13.42 -22.17 4.18
CA THR A 15 -13.27 -20.91 3.48
C THR A 15 -11.80 -20.53 3.63
N SER A 16 -10.93 -21.23 2.89
CA SER A 16 -9.65 -20.68 2.51
C SER A 16 -10.00 -19.43 1.71
N GLY A 17 -10.10 -18.31 2.43
CA GLY A 17 -10.15 -16.98 1.87
C GLY A 17 -8.86 -16.84 1.07
N ALA A 18 -8.91 -17.29 -0.18
CA ALA A 18 -7.95 -16.88 -1.18
C ALA A 18 -8.02 -15.36 -1.13
N GLN A 19 -7.03 -14.74 -0.49
CA GLN A 19 -6.65 -13.40 -0.86
C GLN A 19 -6.33 -13.53 -2.34
N LEU A 20 -7.32 -13.23 -3.19
CA LEU A 20 -7.05 -12.91 -4.58
C LEU A 20 -5.93 -11.90 -4.50
N SER A 21 -4.75 -12.28 -4.97
CA SER A 21 -3.68 -11.35 -5.26
C SER A 21 -4.22 -10.47 -6.36
N LYS A 22 -4.98 -9.46 -5.96
CA LYS A 22 -5.49 -8.44 -6.86
C LYS A 22 -4.25 -7.67 -7.24
N HIS A 23 -3.68 -8.04 -8.39
CA HIS A 23 -2.76 -7.17 -9.08
C HIS A 23 -3.42 -5.78 -9.12
N GLY A 24 -2.65 -4.75 -8.78
CA GLY A 24 -3.16 -3.38 -8.75
C GLY A 24 -3.76 -2.98 -10.10
N PRO A 25 -4.55 -1.90 -10.17
CA PRO A 25 -4.88 -1.30 -11.46
C PRO A 25 -3.60 -1.04 -12.27
N PRO A 26 -3.67 -0.96 -13.61
CA PRO A 26 -2.51 -0.62 -14.41
C PRO A 26 -1.94 0.74 -13.99
N CYS A 27 -0.61 0.83 -13.97
CA CYS A 27 0.13 2.07 -13.71
C CYS A 27 -0.21 3.12 -14.79
N GLY A 28 0.09 4.39 -14.53
CA GLY A 28 -0.20 5.48 -15.46
C GLY A 28 0.46 5.27 -16.84
N GLY A 29 -0.05 5.97 -17.84
CA GLY A 29 0.48 5.88 -19.22
C GLY A 29 1.81 6.61 -19.40
N MET A 30 2.19 7.47 -18.46
CA MET A 30 3.45 8.23 -18.46
C MET A 30 3.95 8.43 -17.03
N ASP A 31 5.27 8.44 -16.84
CA ASP A 31 5.89 8.73 -15.54
C ASP A 31 6.20 10.22 -15.36
N ILE A 32 5.99 10.73 -14.15
CA ILE A 32 6.31 12.11 -13.76
C ILE A 32 7.09 12.16 -12.45
N LEU A 33 8.35 12.59 -12.53
CA LEU A 33 9.27 12.57 -11.38
C LEU A 33 9.15 13.81 -10.47
N GLU A 34 8.49 14.87 -10.94
CA GLU A 34 8.58 16.21 -10.34
C GLU A 34 7.33 16.71 -9.58
N VAL A 35 6.25 15.93 -9.54
CA VAL A 35 4.99 16.30 -8.85
C VAL A 35 5.09 16.39 -7.32
N GLY A 36 6.28 16.13 -6.76
CA GLY A 36 6.57 16.38 -5.36
C GLY A 36 5.79 15.45 -4.41
N VAL A 37 5.76 14.15 -4.69
CA VAL A 37 5.19 13.16 -3.76
C VAL A 37 5.89 13.23 -2.41
N HIS A 38 5.09 13.11 -1.36
CA HIS A 38 5.54 13.03 0.02
C HIS A 38 4.52 12.33 0.91
N ILE A 39 4.95 11.95 2.12
CA ILE A 39 4.06 11.49 3.18
C ILE A 39 3.68 12.68 4.05
N LYS A 40 2.38 12.90 4.26
CA LYS A 40 1.88 14.08 4.99
C LYS A 40 2.52 14.18 6.38
N GLY A 41 3.08 15.35 6.67
CA GLY A 41 3.74 15.64 7.95
C GLY A 41 5.13 15.02 8.12
N GLN A 42 5.69 14.44 7.06
CA GLN A 42 7.02 13.84 7.06
C GLN A 42 7.97 14.65 6.19
N LYS A 43 9.25 14.67 6.59
CA LYS A 43 10.30 15.29 5.79
C LYS A 43 10.59 14.43 4.56
N VAL A 44 10.71 15.07 3.40
CA VAL A 44 11.24 14.42 2.20
C VAL A 44 12.75 14.60 2.15
N LEU A 45 13.43 13.49 1.89
CA LEU A 45 14.85 13.39 1.64
C LEU A 45 15.07 12.93 0.20
N GLN A 46 16.26 13.19 -0.32
CA GLN A 46 16.64 12.78 -1.67
C GLN A 46 18.08 12.27 -1.66
N TYR A 47 18.29 11.09 -2.25
CA TYR A 47 19.61 10.50 -2.42
C TYR A 47 19.68 9.81 -3.78
N ASN A 48 20.71 10.13 -4.58
CA ASN A 48 20.90 9.61 -5.95
C ASN A 48 19.63 9.67 -6.82
N GLY A 49 18.91 10.79 -6.74
CA GLY A 49 17.67 11.00 -7.49
C GLY A 49 16.42 10.32 -6.91
N MET A 50 16.55 9.39 -5.96
CA MET A 50 15.40 8.77 -5.29
C MET A 50 14.88 9.63 -4.15
N ARG A 51 13.57 9.85 -4.13
CA ARG A 51 12.86 10.55 -3.05
C ARG A 51 12.39 9.56 -2.00
N TYR A 52 12.60 9.91 -0.73
CA TYR A 52 12.18 9.05 0.37
C TYR A 52 11.86 9.83 1.65
N SER A 53 11.23 9.13 2.60
CA SER A 53 11.09 9.59 3.98
C SER A 53 11.58 8.51 4.94
N GLU A 54 12.19 8.94 6.04
CA GLU A 54 12.42 8.11 7.22
C GLU A 54 11.26 8.31 8.18
N ILE A 55 10.55 7.25 8.54
CA ILE A 55 9.36 7.31 9.40
C ILE A 55 9.43 6.21 10.44
N SER A 56 9.19 6.55 11.70
CA SER A 56 9.20 5.55 12.78
C SER A 56 8.11 4.49 12.59
N ALA A 57 8.43 3.26 12.96
CA ALA A 57 7.47 2.15 12.93
C ALA A 57 6.20 2.49 13.73
N ASN A 58 6.32 3.19 14.86
CA ASN A 58 5.20 3.59 15.70
C ASN A 58 4.24 4.57 14.99
N LEU A 59 4.76 5.47 14.17
CA LEU A 59 3.93 6.36 13.37
C LEU A 59 3.29 5.62 12.20
N LEU A 60 4.06 4.79 11.48
CA LEU A 60 3.52 4.01 10.36
C LEU A 60 2.40 3.05 10.77
N ARG A 61 2.48 2.46 11.97
CA ARG A 61 1.41 1.60 12.54
C ARG A 61 0.06 2.30 12.68
N GLN A 62 0.03 3.63 12.74
CA GLN A 62 -1.20 4.44 12.77
C GLN A 62 -1.78 4.69 11.37
N GLY A 63 -1.07 4.26 10.33
CA GLY A 63 -1.36 4.56 8.93
C GLY A 63 -0.69 5.86 8.47
N PHE A 64 -0.67 6.06 7.17
CA PHE A 64 -0.05 7.23 6.56
C PHE A 64 -0.84 7.72 5.35
N THR A 65 -0.59 8.96 4.94
CA THR A 65 -1.25 9.60 3.81
C THR A 65 -0.22 10.07 2.80
N VAL A 66 -0.34 9.59 1.56
CA VAL A 66 0.41 10.06 0.40
C VAL A 66 -0.21 11.37 -0.08
N ALA A 67 0.62 12.37 -0.30
CA ALA A 67 0.22 13.70 -0.76
C ALA A 67 1.16 14.18 -1.86
N LEU A 68 0.68 15.14 -2.65
CA LEU A 68 1.45 15.84 -3.67
C LEU A 68 1.73 17.25 -3.19
N ALA A 69 2.90 17.80 -3.54
CA ALA A 69 3.20 19.20 -3.31
C ALA A 69 2.35 20.10 -4.23
N ASP A 70 2.02 19.59 -5.41
CA ASP A 70 1.18 20.23 -6.40
C ASP A 70 -0.32 19.98 -6.11
N SER A 71 -1.11 21.05 -6.13
CA SER A 71 -2.56 21.02 -5.96
C SER A 71 -3.36 20.76 -7.24
N SER A 72 -2.74 20.90 -8.42
CA SER A 72 -3.38 20.66 -9.72
C SER A 72 -3.60 19.17 -10.02
N HIS A 73 -2.87 18.32 -9.30
CA HIS A 73 -2.86 16.88 -9.41
C HIS A 73 -3.54 16.20 -8.21
N LYS A 74 -4.09 15.00 -8.42
CA LYS A 74 -4.71 14.20 -7.35
C LYS A 74 -4.27 12.75 -7.40
N VAL A 75 -3.84 12.21 -6.26
CA VAL A 75 -3.56 10.78 -6.10
C VAL A 75 -4.88 9.99 -6.10
N LYS A 76 -4.97 8.97 -6.96
CA LYS A 76 -6.14 8.09 -7.10
C LYS A 76 -5.93 6.77 -6.39
N TRP A 77 -4.76 6.18 -6.55
CA TRP A 77 -4.35 4.96 -5.89
C TRP A 77 -2.81 4.85 -5.96
N PHE A 78 -2.24 3.93 -5.19
CA PHE A 78 -0.82 3.59 -5.25
C PHE A 78 -0.60 2.14 -4.85
N LEU A 79 0.48 1.54 -5.32
CA LEU A 79 0.94 0.23 -4.90
C LEU A 79 1.94 0.40 -3.74
N ILE A 80 1.88 -0.48 -2.76
CA ILE A 80 2.93 -0.62 -1.75
C ILE A 80 3.60 -1.96 -1.94
N ASP A 81 4.87 -1.94 -2.31
CA ASP A 81 5.73 -3.11 -2.23
C ASP A 81 6.44 -3.07 -0.88
N TYR A 82 5.98 -3.95 -0.01
CA TYR A 82 6.50 -4.11 1.33
C TYR A 82 7.51 -5.24 1.34
N GLU A 83 8.77 -4.90 1.59
CA GLU A 83 9.84 -5.86 1.81
C GLU A 83 10.10 -5.97 3.32
N GLY A 84 9.50 -6.99 3.93
CA GLY A 84 9.71 -7.31 5.34
C GLY A 84 10.21 -8.74 5.52
N SER A 85 10.37 -9.15 6.78
CA SER A 85 10.89 -10.49 7.14
C SER A 85 10.09 -11.69 6.61
N SER A 86 8.87 -11.48 6.09
CA SER A 86 8.05 -12.53 5.49
C SER A 86 8.13 -12.58 3.95
N GLY A 87 9.08 -11.86 3.35
CA GLY A 87 9.20 -11.69 1.91
C GLY A 87 8.42 -10.49 1.37
N ALA A 88 8.64 -10.18 0.09
CA ALA A 88 8.00 -9.08 -0.62
C ALA A 88 6.49 -9.35 -0.82
N LYS A 89 5.68 -8.33 -0.54
CA LYS A 89 4.22 -8.36 -0.75
C LYS A 89 3.73 -7.04 -1.31
N GLU A 90 2.85 -7.12 -2.30
CA GLU A 90 2.24 -5.95 -2.94
C GLU A 90 0.86 -5.66 -2.30
N PHE A 91 0.59 -4.38 -2.03
CA PHE A 91 -0.69 -3.92 -1.48
C PHE A 91 -1.24 -2.73 -2.28
N PRO A 92 -2.27 -2.93 -3.12
CA PRO A 92 -2.90 -1.81 -3.82
C PRO A 92 -3.77 -1.00 -2.85
N ILE A 93 -3.49 0.30 -2.76
CA ILE A 93 -4.23 1.26 -1.92
C ILE A 93 -5.03 2.21 -2.79
N PHE A 94 -6.34 2.10 -2.72
CA PHE A 94 -7.25 3.04 -3.38
C PHE A 94 -7.45 4.28 -2.50
N GLY A 95 -7.31 5.46 -3.12
CA GLY A 95 -7.24 6.75 -2.44
C GLY A 95 -5.83 7.09 -1.98
N THR A 96 -5.73 7.90 -0.93
CA THR A 96 -4.45 8.49 -0.48
C THR A 96 -3.94 7.92 0.83
N LYS A 97 -4.72 7.06 1.51
CA LYS A 97 -4.44 6.62 2.88
C LYS A 97 -4.24 5.12 2.99
N ALA A 98 -3.06 4.72 3.44
CA ALA A 98 -2.78 3.36 3.85
C ALA A 98 -3.06 3.21 5.36
N THR A 99 -3.79 2.16 5.72
CA THR A 99 -4.20 1.85 7.09
C THR A 99 -4.17 0.35 7.32
N ALA A 100 -4.20 -0.07 8.58
CA ALA A 100 -4.27 -1.49 8.91
C ALA A 100 -5.51 -2.24 8.35
N LYS A 101 -6.54 -1.53 7.85
CA LYS A 101 -7.70 -2.15 7.20
C LYS A 101 -7.44 -2.56 5.75
N ASN A 102 -6.65 -1.78 5.01
CA ASN A 102 -6.36 -2.02 3.58
C ASN A 102 -4.92 -2.49 3.32
N ALA A 103 -4.06 -2.41 4.32
CA ALA A 103 -2.69 -2.92 4.31
C ALA A 103 -2.38 -3.58 5.66
N ALA A 104 -2.63 -4.88 5.77
CA ALA A 104 -2.49 -5.61 7.04
C ALA A 104 -1.06 -5.56 7.62
N PHE A 105 -0.03 -5.46 6.76
CA PHE A 105 1.37 -5.38 7.17
C PHE A 105 1.65 -4.17 8.08
N ILE A 106 0.86 -3.10 8.00
CA ILE A 106 1.03 -1.89 8.81
C ILE A 106 1.06 -2.22 10.31
N LYS A 107 0.29 -3.21 10.77
CA LYS A 107 0.31 -3.61 12.19
C LYS A 107 1.61 -4.31 12.60
N ALA A 108 2.28 -4.95 11.64
CA ALA A 108 3.43 -5.81 11.87
C ALA A 108 4.77 -5.17 11.46
N ILE A 109 4.73 -3.94 10.92
CA ILE A 109 5.90 -3.22 10.44
C ILE A 109 6.91 -2.98 11.58
N LYS A 110 8.20 -3.11 11.27
CA LYS A 110 9.32 -3.02 12.22
C LYS A 110 10.39 -2.06 11.71
N PRO A 111 11.20 -1.50 12.62
CA PRO A 111 12.41 -0.76 12.23
C PRO A 111 13.30 -1.61 11.33
N GLY A 112 13.83 -1.01 10.26
CA GLY A 112 14.65 -1.68 9.25
C GLY A 112 13.86 -2.20 8.04
N ASP A 113 12.53 -2.33 8.13
CA ASP A 113 11.70 -2.65 6.96
C ASP A 113 11.77 -1.51 5.92
N GLN A 114 11.47 -1.84 4.66
CA GLN A 114 11.38 -0.88 3.58
C GLN A 114 10.04 -0.99 2.85
N LEU A 115 9.50 0.16 2.45
CA LEU A 115 8.32 0.23 1.60
C LEU A 115 8.70 1.01 0.34
N SER A 116 8.44 0.41 -0.82
CA SER A 116 8.41 1.12 -2.08
C SER A 116 6.95 1.47 -2.38
N LEU A 117 6.66 2.76 -2.51
CA LEU A 117 5.40 3.23 -3.06
C LEU A 117 5.58 3.34 -4.56
N GLU A 118 4.94 2.43 -5.29
CA GLU A 118 5.04 2.33 -6.73
C GLU A 118 3.71 2.65 -7.39
N CYS A 119 3.76 2.94 -8.69
CA CYS A 119 2.58 3.24 -9.49
C CYS A 119 1.61 4.20 -8.81
N ILE A 120 2.15 5.25 -8.19
CA ILE A 120 1.35 6.29 -7.55
C ILE A 120 0.58 7.00 -8.65
N ASN A 121 -0.66 6.59 -8.84
CA ASN A 121 -1.47 7.00 -9.96
C ASN A 121 -2.06 8.37 -9.68
N ILE A 122 -1.76 9.30 -10.57
CA ILE A 122 -2.06 10.71 -10.43
C ILE A 122 -2.95 11.12 -11.59
N GLN A 123 -4.02 11.85 -11.26
CA GLN A 123 -4.91 12.46 -12.23
C GLN A 123 -4.59 13.95 -12.34
N GLU A 124 -4.17 14.39 -13.52
CA GLU A 124 -4.12 15.81 -13.91
C GLU A 124 -5.51 16.29 -14.36
N ALA A 125 -5.78 17.59 -14.24
CA ALA A 125 -6.96 18.22 -14.81
C ALA A 125 -6.99 18.03 -16.34
N GLY A 126 -7.72 17.02 -16.84
CA GLY A 126 -7.70 16.64 -18.25
C GLY A 126 -7.67 15.14 -18.56
N VAL A 127 -7.72 14.27 -17.54
CA VAL A 127 -7.82 12.78 -17.67
C VAL A 127 -6.52 12.06 -18.06
N THR A 128 -5.37 12.73 -17.99
CA THR A 128 -4.08 12.04 -18.10
C THR A 128 -3.79 11.26 -16.81
N ASN A 129 -3.56 9.95 -16.93
CA ASN A 129 -3.09 9.12 -15.83
C ASN A 129 -1.56 9.10 -15.83
N LEU A 130 -0.95 9.70 -14.82
CA LEU A 130 0.49 9.73 -14.60
C LEU A 130 0.89 8.78 -13.46
N SER A 131 2.14 8.30 -13.45
CA SER A 131 2.71 7.52 -12.35
C SER A 131 4.04 8.07 -11.85
N THR A 132 4.38 7.71 -10.62
CA THR A 132 5.67 8.06 -9.99
C THR A 132 5.92 7.12 -8.81
N ASN A 133 7.08 7.24 -8.18
CA ASN A 133 7.49 6.40 -7.06
C ASN A 133 8.03 7.18 -5.85
N PHE A 134 8.01 6.55 -4.69
CA PHE A 134 8.52 7.12 -3.44
C PHE A 134 8.92 6.00 -2.47
N ARG A 135 10.01 6.16 -1.72
CA ARG A 135 10.42 5.15 -0.72
C ARG A 135 10.15 5.60 0.71
N ILE A 136 9.83 4.65 1.58
CA ILE A 136 9.78 4.85 3.02
C ILE A 136 10.78 3.90 3.67
N ILE A 137 11.69 4.46 4.46
CA ILE A 137 12.62 3.72 5.30
C ILE A 137 12.06 3.72 6.72
N VAL A 138 11.86 2.54 7.30
CA VAL A 138 11.25 2.42 8.62
C VAL A 138 12.31 2.56 9.71
N THR A 139 12.16 3.56 10.56
CA THR A 139 13.07 3.80 11.69
C THR A 139 12.45 3.34 13.02
N ASN A 140 13.24 3.45 14.09
CA ASN A 140 12.76 3.28 15.47
C ASN A 140 11.66 4.28 15.83
#